data_AF-A0A926X3H1-F1
#
_entry.id   AF-A0A926X3H1-F1
#
_cell.length_a   1.000
_cell.length_b   1.000
_cell.length_c   1.000
_cell.angle_alpha   90.00
_cell.angle_beta   90.00
_cell.angle_gamma   90.00
#
_symmetry.space_group_name_H-M   'P 1'
#
loop_
_entity.id
_entity.type
_entity.pdbx_description
1 polymer ?
#
loop_
_entity_poly.entity_id
_entity_poly.type
_entity_poly.pdbx_seq_one_letter_code
_entity_poly.pdbx_strand_id
1 'polypeptide(L)'
;MQLQVQPLSAHRAGPAPCLILMSRDQYSSGRVQVPDLDRPIAAIQIGDRFYSFFKAVPDCRKLLGIIVKLSYRGDQIAITKASKVYGIWIWEPDAQSLKDLTRQGSTVSLPAPATCRILVSRQQYQQVDICVPDLDQPLQAIAIDNHYYSIFRVESDVQRLIELVGKITQRGDETIVTRVEKGYCICILEPEAQVITTSSH
;
A
#
# COMPACT_ATOMS: atom_id res chain seq x y z
N MET A 1 -22.23 -24.37 -30.81
CA MET A 1 -21.37 -23.27 -30.32
C MET A 1 -21.69 -23.04 -28.85
N GLN A 2 -20.89 -23.60 -27.95
CA GLN A 2 -20.98 -23.32 -26.51
C GLN A 2 -19.89 -22.31 -26.18
N LEU A 3 -20.30 -21.10 -25.80
CA LEU A 3 -19.41 -20.09 -25.22
C LEU A 3 -19.03 -20.58 -23.82
N GLN A 4 -17.85 -21.18 -23.74
CA GLN A 4 -17.23 -21.57 -22.49
C GLN A 4 -16.76 -20.28 -21.80
N VAL A 5 -17.57 -19.75 -20.90
CA VAL A 5 -17.17 -18.70 -19.96
C VAL A 5 -16.11 -19.33 -19.05
N GLN A 6 -14.84 -19.09 -19.38
CA GLN A 6 -13.74 -19.40 -18.47
C GLN A 6 -13.94 -18.55 -17.20
N PRO A 7 -13.89 -19.14 -16.00
CA PRO A 7 -13.83 -18.33 -14.79
C PRO A 7 -12.56 -17.48 -14.86
N LEU A 8 -12.74 -16.16 -14.72
CA LEU A 8 -11.67 -15.19 -14.53
C LEU A 8 -10.68 -15.77 -13.54
N SER A 9 -9.43 -15.83 -14.00
CA SER A 9 -8.27 -16.34 -13.32
C SER A 9 -8.34 -16.07 -11.81
N ALA A 10 -8.21 -17.12 -11.01
CA ALA A 10 -7.71 -16.97 -9.65
C ALA A 10 -6.36 -16.27 -9.78
N HIS A 11 -6.34 -14.94 -9.69
CA HIS A 11 -5.11 -14.18 -9.64
C HIS A 11 -4.28 -14.80 -8.52
N ARG A 12 -3.03 -15.16 -8.83
CA ARG A 12 -1.94 -15.16 -7.85
C ARG A 12 -1.75 -13.71 -7.35
N ALA A 13 -2.78 -13.11 -6.77
CA ALA A 13 -2.75 -11.74 -6.34
C ALA A 13 -1.76 -11.68 -5.18
N GLY A 14 -0.68 -10.91 -5.37
CA GLY A 14 0.22 -10.55 -4.27
C GLY A 14 -0.56 -9.89 -3.13
N PRO A 15 0.07 -9.70 -1.96
CA PRO A 15 -0.59 -9.09 -0.82
C PRO A 15 -1.20 -7.74 -1.19
N ALA A 16 -2.39 -7.46 -0.66
CA ALA A 16 -3.11 -6.23 -0.93
C ALA A 16 -2.24 -5.00 -0.56
N PRO A 17 -2.29 -3.92 -1.35
CA PRO A 17 -1.61 -2.69 -1.01
C PRO A 17 -2.17 -2.10 0.28
N CYS A 18 -1.30 -1.45 1.05
CA CYS A 18 -1.65 -0.64 2.20
C CYS A 18 -1.28 0.82 1.96
N LEU A 19 -2.03 1.71 2.59
CA LEU A 19 -1.76 3.15 2.61
C LEU A 19 -1.06 3.50 3.92
N ILE A 20 0.01 4.30 3.87
CA ILE A 20 0.69 4.79 5.06
C ILE A 20 0.61 6.33 5.06
N LEU A 21 -0.27 6.86 5.91
CA LEU A 21 -0.60 8.28 6.00
C LEU A 21 0.13 8.89 7.20
N MET A 22 1.06 9.80 6.90
CA MET A 22 1.90 10.48 7.89
C MET A 22 1.36 11.84 8.29
N SER A 23 0.41 12.40 7.53
CA SER A 23 -0.14 13.73 7.77
C SER A 23 -1.67 13.74 7.73
N ARG A 24 -2.27 14.69 8.45
CA ARG A 24 -3.72 14.80 8.66
C ARG A 24 -4.46 15.31 7.43
N ASP A 25 -3.77 16.01 6.53
CA ASP A 25 -4.26 16.49 5.24
C ASP A 25 -4.49 15.37 4.21
N GLN A 26 -3.92 14.19 4.42
CA GLN A 26 -4.07 13.04 3.52
C GLN A 26 -5.42 12.30 3.67
N TYR A 27 -6.26 12.68 4.63
CA TYR A 27 -7.55 12.03 4.86
C TYR A 27 -8.55 12.97 5.53
N SER A 28 -9.83 12.59 5.54
CA SER A 28 -10.88 13.25 6.32
C SER A 28 -11.47 12.28 7.33
N SER A 29 -11.53 12.64 8.62
CA SER A 29 -12.21 11.83 9.64
C SER A 29 -13.72 12.09 9.63
N GLY A 30 -14.50 11.04 9.91
CA GLY A 30 -15.95 11.13 9.96
C GLY A 30 -16.60 9.86 10.52
N ARG A 31 -17.87 9.68 10.16
CA ARG A 31 -18.61 8.44 10.41
C ARG A 31 -19.27 7.98 9.13
N VAL A 32 -19.32 6.66 8.97
CA VAL A 32 -19.95 6.01 7.81
C VAL A 32 -20.96 4.99 8.28
N GLN A 33 -21.98 4.79 7.46
CA GLN A 33 -22.94 3.72 7.63
C GLN A 33 -22.48 2.53 6.79
N VAL A 34 -22.27 1.37 7.44
CA VAL A 34 -22.04 0.09 6.76
C VAL A 34 -23.36 -0.67 6.79
N PRO A 35 -23.82 -1.27 5.67
CA PRO A 35 -25.12 -1.94 5.62
C PRO A 35 -25.33 -3.00 6.71
N ASP A 36 -24.27 -3.70 7.09
CA ASP A 36 -24.31 -4.79 8.06
C ASP A 36 -24.28 -4.35 9.53
N LEU A 37 -24.24 -3.03 9.81
CA LEU A 37 -24.13 -2.49 11.16
C LEU A 37 -25.30 -1.57 11.50
N ASP A 38 -25.92 -1.78 12.65
CA ASP A 38 -27.06 -0.97 13.11
C ASP A 38 -26.72 0.50 13.39
N ARG A 39 -25.43 0.84 13.53
CA ARG A 39 -24.98 2.18 13.92
C ARG A 39 -23.79 2.64 13.08
N PRO A 40 -23.72 3.95 12.74
CA PRO A 40 -22.55 4.50 12.06
C PRO A 40 -21.27 4.34 12.88
N ILE A 41 -20.20 3.92 12.22
CA ILE A 41 -18.89 3.69 12.84
C ILE A 41 -17.90 4.80 12.51
N ALA A 42 -16.84 4.92 13.33
CA ALA A 42 -15.75 5.86 13.08
C ALA A 42 -14.98 5.44 11.83
N ALA A 43 -14.72 6.40 10.95
CA ALA A 43 -14.04 6.14 9.69
C ALA A 43 -13.16 7.31 9.26
N ILE A 44 -12.26 7.02 8.34
CA ILE A 44 -11.55 8.00 7.53
C ILE A 44 -11.95 7.84 6.06
N GLN A 45 -11.96 8.96 5.35
CA GLN A 45 -12.18 9.04 3.92
C GLN A 45 -10.88 9.43 3.22
N ILE A 46 -10.54 8.69 2.17
CA ILE A 46 -9.38 8.90 1.31
C ILE A 46 -9.90 8.83 -0.13
N GLY A 47 -9.94 9.97 -0.82
CA GLY A 47 -10.65 10.07 -2.10
C GLY A 47 -12.14 9.71 -1.93
N ASP A 48 -12.59 8.72 -2.70
CA ASP A 48 -13.94 8.15 -2.68
C ASP A 48 -14.09 6.93 -1.75
N ARG A 49 -13.01 6.48 -1.12
CA ARG A 49 -13.00 5.27 -0.28
C ARG A 49 -13.14 5.59 1.19
N PHE A 50 -13.91 4.76 1.88
CA PHE A 50 -14.08 4.82 3.33
C PHE A 50 -13.37 3.66 4.02
N TYR A 51 -12.66 3.99 5.11
CA TYR A 51 -11.97 3.01 5.92
C TYR A 51 -12.45 3.10 7.35
N SER A 52 -12.92 1.99 7.92
CA SER A 52 -13.39 1.90 9.29
C SER A 52 -12.24 1.75 10.27
N PHE A 53 -12.40 2.24 11.50
CA PHE A 53 -11.39 2.07 12.53
C PHE A 53 -11.34 0.61 13.00
N PHE A 54 -10.19 -0.04 12.82
CA PHE A 54 -9.98 -1.40 13.31
C PHE A 54 -9.35 -1.39 14.71
N LYS A 55 -8.20 -0.72 14.87
CA LYS A 55 -7.50 -0.63 16.17
C LYS A 55 -6.37 0.39 16.17
N ALA A 56 -5.97 0.77 17.37
CA ALA A 56 -4.76 1.54 17.63
C ALA A 56 -3.61 0.62 18.11
N VAL A 57 -2.39 0.85 17.62
CA VAL A 57 -1.20 0.04 17.92
C VAL A 57 0.00 0.96 18.21
N PRO A 58 0.57 0.93 19.42
CA PRO A 58 1.75 1.74 19.74
C PRO A 58 3.06 1.12 19.23
N ASP A 59 3.13 -0.21 19.16
CA ASP A 59 4.36 -0.93 18.80
C ASP A 59 4.47 -1.17 17.28
N CYS A 60 5.56 -0.68 16.69
CA CYS A 60 5.81 -0.75 15.24
C CYS A 60 6.01 -2.20 14.75
N ARG A 61 6.59 -3.09 15.56
CA ARG A 61 6.80 -4.50 15.17
C ARG A 61 5.46 -5.23 15.07
N LYS A 62 4.58 -5.03 16.05
CA LYS A 62 3.22 -5.55 16.06
C LYS A 62 2.39 -4.96 14.93
N LEU A 63 2.52 -3.66 14.68
CA LEU A 63 1.89 -2.99 13.53
C LEU A 63 2.27 -3.68 12.22
N LEU A 64 3.57 -3.85 11.96
CA LEU A 64 4.04 -4.52 10.74
C LEU A 64 3.49 -5.94 10.61
N GLY A 65 3.48 -6.69 11.70
CA GLY A 65 2.89 -8.03 11.72
C GLY A 65 1.39 -8.05 11.40
N ILE A 66 0.63 -7.02 11.83
CA ILE A 66 -0.79 -6.87 11.50
C ILE A 66 -0.96 -6.48 10.03
N ILE A 67 -0.16 -5.53 9.52
CA ILE A 67 -0.19 -5.12 8.11
C ILE A 67 -0.01 -6.32 7.20
N VAL A 68 1.03 -7.13 7.46
CA VAL A 68 1.30 -8.36 6.70
C VAL A 68 0.12 -9.33 6.79
N LYS A 69 -0.43 -9.58 7.98
CA LYS A 69 -1.54 -10.54 8.11
C LYS A 69 -2.77 -10.11 7.33
N LEU A 70 -3.15 -8.85 7.43
CA LEU A 70 -4.32 -8.30 6.76
C LEU A 70 -4.10 -8.22 5.23
N SER A 71 -2.92 -7.79 4.78
CA SER A 71 -2.64 -7.70 3.34
C SER A 71 -2.65 -9.06 2.64
N TYR A 72 -2.13 -10.11 3.27
CA TYR A 72 -2.16 -11.48 2.70
C TYR A 72 -3.55 -12.10 2.74
N ARG A 73 -4.44 -11.62 3.62
CA ARG A 73 -5.86 -11.97 3.60
C ARG A 73 -6.61 -11.27 2.46
N GLY A 74 -6.01 -10.25 1.84
CA GLY A 74 -6.63 -9.42 0.81
C GLY A 74 -7.30 -8.16 1.36
N ASP A 75 -7.19 -7.90 2.67
CA ASP A 75 -7.75 -6.70 3.28
C ASP A 75 -6.95 -5.47 2.83
N GLN A 76 -7.63 -4.51 2.18
CA GLN A 76 -7.04 -3.20 1.89
C GLN A 76 -7.07 -2.35 3.16
N ILE A 77 -5.93 -1.84 3.58
CA ILE A 77 -5.81 -1.13 4.86
C ILE A 77 -5.13 0.22 4.70
N ALA A 78 -5.50 1.16 5.57
CA ALA A 78 -4.81 2.43 5.72
C ALA A 78 -4.24 2.54 7.15
N ILE A 79 -3.05 3.11 7.26
CA ILE A 79 -2.35 3.34 8.51
C ILE A 79 -2.22 4.84 8.70
N THR A 80 -2.66 5.36 9.85
CA THR A 80 -2.47 6.77 10.21
C THR A 80 -1.50 6.87 11.38
N LYS A 81 -0.52 7.76 11.30
CA LYS A 81 0.33 8.07 12.47
C LYS A 81 -0.33 9.16 13.33
N ALA A 82 -0.62 8.83 14.58
CA ALA A 82 -0.82 9.79 15.66
C ALA A 82 0.40 9.77 16.58
N SER A 83 0.72 10.86 17.28
CA SER A 83 1.99 11.13 17.99
C SER A 83 2.88 9.92 18.34
N LYS A 84 2.36 8.93 19.10
CA LYS A 84 3.08 7.69 19.47
C LYS A 84 2.30 6.41 19.16
N VAL A 85 1.23 6.50 18.38
CA VAL A 85 0.29 5.39 18.16
C VAL A 85 -0.15 5.38 16.70
N TYR A 86 -0.20 4.19 16.12
CA TYR A 86 -0.66 3.99 14.75
C TYR A 86 -2.11 3.51 14.75
N GLY A 87 -2.97 4.23 14.04
CA GLY A 87 -4.33 3.78 13.74
C GLY A 87 -4.32 2.85 12.53
N ILE A 88 -4.97 1.70 12.65
CA ILE A 88 -5.20 0.77 11.54
C ILE A 88 -6.66 0.91 11.13
N TRP A 89 -6.87 1.11 9.84
CA TRP A 89 -8.18 1.29 9.23
C TRP A 89 -8.37 0.28 8.10
N ILE A 90 -9.55 -0.32 7.99
CA ILE A 90 -9.86 -1.34 6.97
C ILE A 90 -10.83 -0.76 5.96
N TRP A 91 -10.59 -0.99 4.68
CA TRP A 91 -11.47 -0.52 3.62
C TRP A 91 -12.84 -1.20 3.72
N GLU A 92 -13.89 -0.39 3.71
CA GLU A 92 -15.28 -0.85 3.70
C GLU A 92 -15.88 -0.56 2.32
N PRO A 93 -16.01 -1.56 1.42
CA PRO A 93 -16.47 -1.33 0.05
C PRO A 93 -17.92 -0.84 0.00
N ASP A 94 -18.75 -1.26 0.96
CA ASP A 94 -20.18 -0.95 1.00
C ASP A 94 -20.51 0.25 1.92
N ALA A 95 -19.49 0.90 2.50
CA ALA A 95 -19.70 2.04 3.39
C ALA A 95 -20.22 3.26 2.64
N GLN A 96 -21.22 3.91 3.24
CA GLN A 96 -21.80 5.16 2.74
C GLN A 96 -21.53 6.31 3.71
N SER A 97 -21.19 7.48 3.16
CA SER A 97 -21.05 8.70 3.95
C SER A 97 -22.40 9.13 4.51
N LEU A 98 -22.43 9.43 5.81
CA LEU A 98 -23.62 9.98 6.44
C LEU A 98 -23.97 11.39 5.92
N LYS A 99 -23.00 12.11 5.33
CA LYS A 99 -23.20 13.46 4.76
C LYS A 99 -23.81 13.43 3.36
N ASP A 100 -23.52 12.38 2.59
CA ASP A 100 -24.04 12.23 1.22
C ASP A 100 -25.54 11.87 1.22
N LEU A 101 -26.05 11.36 2.34
CA LEU A 101 -27.49 11.23 2.58
C LEU A 101 -28.22 12.59 2.70
N THR A 102 -27.50 13.72 2.84
CA THR A 102 -28.14 15.04 3.09
C THR A 102 -27.73 16.17 2.13
N ARG A 103 -26.60 16.11 1.41
CA ARG A 103 -26.23 17.17 0.43
C ARG A 103 -25.39 16.63 -0.72
N GLN A 104 -25.88 16.80 -1.95
CA GLN A 104 -25.04 16.81 -3.14
C GLN A 104 -24.22 18.10 -3.15
N GLY A 105 -22.93 18.02 -2.87
CA GLY A 105 -22.03 19.17 -2.87
C GLY A 105 -20.58 18.75 -2.91
N SER A 106 -19.98 18.88 -4.10
CA SER A 106 -18.56 18.96 -4.45
C SER A 106 -17.57 18.47 -3.38
N THR A 107 -17.21 17.19 -3.45
CA THR A 107 -16.06 16.64 -2.71
C THR A 107 -14.78 17.19 -3.33
N VAL A 108 -14.01 17.94 -2.54
CA VAL A 108 -12.62 18.25 -2.88
C VAL A 108 -11.87 16.91 -2.88
N SER A 109 -11.57 16.38 -4.06
CA SER A 109 -10.82 15.14 -4.21
C SER A 109 -9.39 15.39 -3.74
N LEU A 110 -9.02 14.81 -2.60
CA LEU A 110 -7.62 14.72 -2.20
C LEU A 110 -6.85 13.89 -3.24
N PRO A 111 -5.56 14.18 -3.48
CA PRO A 111 -4.72 13.32 -4.33
C PRO A 111 -4.72 11.90 -3.77
N ALA A 112 -4.76 10.90 -4.66
CA ALA A 112 -4.65 9.51 -4.25
C ALA A 112 -3.26 9.30 -3.59
N PRO A 113 -3.20 8.87 -2.32
CA PRO A 113 -1.92 8.60 -1.68
C PRO A 113 -1.25 7.40 -2.36
N ALA A 114 0.07 7.45 -2.52
CA ALA A 114 0.81 6.34 -3.07
C ALA A 114 0.72 5.12 -2.15
N THR A 115 0.76 3.94 -2.77
CA THR A 115 0.56 2.68 -2.08
C THR A 115 1.88 2.04 -1.66
N CYS A 116 1.81 1.26 -0.58
CA CYS A 116 2.89 0.39 -0.14
C CYS A 116 2.46 -1.07 -0.22
N ARG A 117 3.31 -1.96 -0.74
CA ARG A 117 3.09 -3.41 -0.66
C ARG A 117 4.21 -4.07 0.15
N ILE A 118 3.86 -5.02 1.01
CA ILE A 118 4.84 -5.73 1.85
C ILE A 118 4.93 -7.20 1.43
N LEU A 119 6.08 -7.58 0.89
CA LEU A 119 6.41 -8.93 0.45
C LEU A 119 7.26 -9.63 1.50
N VAL A 120 6.88 -10.85 1.88
CA VAL A 120 7.60 -11.59 2.93
C VAL A 120 8.40 -12.75 2.37
N SER A 121 8.19 -13.10 1.10
CA SER A 121 8.86 -14.18 0.40
C SER A 121 9.57 -13.67 -0.84
N ARG A 122 10.81 -14.14 -1.05
CA ARG A 122 11.57 -13.89 -2.28
C ARG A 122 10.96 -14.51 -3.53
N GLN A 123 10.02 -15.45 -3.38
CA GLN A 123 9.31 -16.05 -4.50
C GLN A 123 8.28 -15.11 -5.14
N GLN A 124 7.99 -13.97 -4.49
CA GLN A 124 6.99 -13.01 -4.94
C GLN A 124 7.54 -11.96 -5.89
N TYR A 125 8.85 -11.96 -6.14
CA TYR A 125 9.50 -11.02 -7.03
C TYR A 125 10.73 -11.65 -7.68
N GLN A 126 11.15 -11.08 -8.81
CA GLN A 126 12.42 -11.44 -9.44
C GLN A 126 13.42 -10.31 -9.21
N GLN A 127 14.63 -10.64 -8.78
CA GLN A 127 15.71 -9.67 -8.69
C GLN A 127 16.32 -9.47 -10.08
N VAL A 128 16.42 -8.22 -10.51
CA VAL A 128 16.90 -7.84 -11.84
C VAL A 128 17.80 -6.61 -11.73
N ASP A 129 18.63 -6.39 -12.73
CA ASP A 129 19.34 -5.13 -12.90
C ASP A 129 18.58 -4.26 -13.90
N ILE A 130 18.40 -2.98 -13.56
CA ILE A 130 17.71 -2.00 -14.40
C ILE A 130 18.61 -0.80 -14.70
N CYS A 131 18.39 -0.16 -15.84
CA CYS A 131 18.85 1.20 -16.11
C CYS A 131 17.65 2.14 -16.04
N VAL A 132 17.84 3.32 -15.45
CA VAL A 132 16.87 4.42 -15.51
C VAL A 132 17.49 5.55 -16.34
N PRO A 133 16.72 6.32 -17.12
CA PRO A 133 17.27 7.36 -18.00
C PRO A 133 18.12 8.40 -17.28
N ASP A 134 17.84 8.63 -15.99
CA ASP A 134 18.51 9.60 -15.15
C ASP A 134 19.86 9.10 -14.57
N LEU A 135 20.17 7.80 -14.69
CA LEU A 135 21.41 7.21 -14.17
C LEU A 135 22.10 6.33 -15.21
N ASP A 136 23.38 6.65 -15.47
CA ASP A 136 24.24 5.86 -16.36
C ASP A 136 24.67 4.49 -15.76
N GLN A 137 24.36 4.22 -14.49
CA GLN A 137 24.77 2.99 -13.81
C GLN A 137 23.60 2.02 -13.58
N PRO A 138 23.84 0.70 -13.72
CA PRO A 138 22.84 -0.31 -13.43
C PRO A 138 22.46 -0.28 -11.94
N LEU A 139 21.16 -0.33 -11.66
CA LEU A 139 20.60 -0.41 -10.32
C LEU A 139 20.02 -1.80 -10.07
N GLN A 140 20.28 -2.32 -8.87
CA GLN A 140 19.63 -3.52 -8.38
C GLN A 140 18.16 -3.22 -8.10
N ALA A 141 17.27 -4.01 -8.68
CA ALA A 141 15.83 -3.82 -8.59
C ALA A 141 15.10 -5.15 -8.42
N ILE A 142 13.81 -5.02 -8.11
CA ILE A 142 12.87 -6.14 -8.12
C ILE A 142 11.81 -5.90 -9.20
N ALA A 143 11.48 -6.94 -9.95
CA ALA A 143 10.45 -6.94 -10.98
C ALA A 143 9.20 -7.67 -10.48
N ILE A 144 8.04 -7.02 -10.60
CA ILE A 144 6.73 -7.54 -10.22
C ILE A 144 5.69 -7.02 -11.20
N ASP A 145 4.90 -7.92 -11.78
CA ASP A 145 3.80 -7.56 -12.69
C ASP A 145 4.21 -6.53 -13.77
N ASN A 146 5.40 -6.68 -14.35
CA ASN A 146 5.99 -5.80 -15.37
C ASN A 146 6.31 -4.35 -14.88
N HIS A 147 6.37 -4.15 -13.56
CA HIS A 147 6.85 -2.93 -12.92
C HIS A 147 8.21 -3.20 -12.27
N TYR A 148 9.08 -2.20 -12.30
CA TYR A 148 10.43 -2.29 -11.77
C TYR A 148 10.59 -1.38 -10.55
N TYR A 149 11.12 -1.95 -9.47
CA TYR A 149 11.31 -1.22 -8.22
C TYR A 149 12.78 -1.24 -7.82
N SER A 150 13.44 -0.08 -7.87
CA SER A 150 14.85 0.07 -7.49
C SER A 150 15.04 -0.15 -5.99
N ILE A 151 16.12 -0.81 -5.59
CA ILE A 151 16.46 -0.97 -4.17
C ILE A 151 16.98 0.37 -3.64
N PHE A 152 16.16 1.06 -2.85
CA PHE A 152 16.54 2.33 -2.24
C PHE A 152 17.43 2.11 -1.02
N ARG A 153 17.01 1.24 -0.09
CA ARG A 153 17.79 0.96 1.13
C ARG A 153 17.35 -0.30 1.85
N VAL A 154 18.26 -0.89 2.63
CA VAL A 154 17.93 -1.90 3.65
C VAL A 154 17.88 -1.23 5.03
N GLU A 155 16.78 -1.46 5.76
CA GLU A 155 16.53 -0.93 7.10
C GLU A 155 16.21 -2.07 8.07
N SER A 156 16.84 -2.06 9.24
CA SER A 156 16.64 -3.09 10.27
C SER A 156 15.68 -2.66 11.37
N ASP A 157 15.54 -1.34 11.58
CA ASP A 157 14.58 -0.78 12.53
C ASP A 157 13.20 -0.59 11.88
N VAL A 158 12.20 -1.28 12.43
CA VAL A 158 10.81 -1.22 11.96
C VAL A 158 10.19 0.16 12.14
N GLN A 159 10.56 0.91 13.19
CA GLN A 159 10.03 2.27 13.35
C GLN A 159 10.53 3.17 12.22
N ARG A 160 11.84 3.12 11.95
CA ARG A 160 12.46 3.91 10.88
C ARG A 160 11.95 3.47 9.50
N LEU A 161 11.73 2.17 9.29
CA LEU A 161 11.11 1.62 8.09
C LEU A 161 9.75 2.26 7.82
N ILE A 162 8.82 2.23 8.79
CA ILE A 162 7.47 2.78 8.62
C ILE A 162 7.52 4.29 8.36
N GLU A 163 8.43 5.02 9.02
CA GLU A 163 8.60 6.45 8.78
C GLU A 163 9.17 6.77 7.39
N LEU A 164 10.14 5.99 6.91
CA LEU A 164 10.71 6.17 5.58
C LEU A 164 9.67 5.87 4.50
N VAL A 165 9.00 4.73 4.59
CA VAL A 165 7.95 4.34 3.64
C VAL A 165 6.82 5.37 3.66
N GLY A 166 6.41 5.85 4.84
CA GLY A 166 5.41 6.91 4.97
C GLY A 166 5.83 8.22 4.30
N LYS A 167 7.12 8.59 4.37
CA LYS A 167 7.63 9.80 3.69
C LYS A 167 7.71 9.63 2.17
N ILE A 168 8.13 8.46 1.70
CA ILE A 168 8.23 8.13 0.27
C ILE A 168 6.82 8.13 -0.34
N THR A 169 5.89 7.40 0.26
CA THR A 169 4.50 7.35 -0.20
C THR A 169 3.77 8.70 -0.09
N GLN A 170 4.14 9.55 0.88
CA GLN A 170 3.63 10.91 0.97
C GLN A 170 4.07 11.80 -0.21
N ARG A 171 5.24 11.54 -0.80
CA ARG A 171 5.72 12.27 -1.99
C ARG A 171 5.02 11.83 -3.28
N GLY A 172 4.31 10.71 -3.24
CA GLY A 172 3.64 10.13 -4.42
C GLY A 172 4.33 8.88 -4.97
N ASP A 173 5.44 8.44 -4.36
CA ASP A 173 6.21 7.31 -4.85
C ASP A 173 5.63 5.98 -4.35
N GLU A 174 5.26 5.10 -5.28
CA GLU A 174 4.87 3.73 -4.94
C GLU A 174 6.06 2.96 -4.38
N THR A 175 5.81 2.23 -3.29
CA THR A 175 6.88 1.58 -2.53
C THR A 175 6.58 0.09 -2.32
N ILE A 176 7.61 -0.74 -2.43
CA ILE A 176 7.57 -2.12 -2.01
C ILE A 176 8.54 -2.33 -0.86
N VAL A 177 8.09 -3.04 0.17
CA VAL A 177 8.95 -3.48 1.26
C VAL A 177 9.09 -4.99 1.17
N THR A 178 10.31 -5.49 1.06
CA THR A 178 10.60 -6.93 1.08
C THR A 178 11.41 -7.32 2.31
N ARG A 179 11.12 -8.50 2.87
CA ARG A 179 11.90 -9.06 3.99
C ARG A 179 13.20 -9.69 3.49
N VAL A 180 14.31 -9.27 4.06
CA VAL A 180 15.66 -9.82 3.80
C VAL A 180 16.28 -10.35 5.10
N GLU A 181 17.38 -11.10 5.01
CA GLU A 181 18.03 -11.72 6.18
C GLU A 181 18.44 -10.70 7.25
N LYS A 182 18.88 -9.51 6.81
CA LYS A 182 19.37 -8.43 7.68
C LYS A 182 18.34 -7.34 7.99
N GLY A 183 17.05 -7.57 7.71
CA GLY A 183 15.99 -6.59 7.97
C GLY A 183 14.97 -6.51 6.85
N TYR A 184 14.67 -5.29 6.40
CA TYR A 184 13.67 -4.99 5.38
C TYR A 184 14.28 -4.11 4.30
N CYS A 185 14.14 -4.53 3.05
CA CYS A 185 14.54 -3.74 1.90
C CYS A 185 13.36 -2.87 1.46
N ILE A 186 13.60 -1.58 1.25
CA ILE A 186 12.67 -0.61 0.72
C ILE A 186 13.01 -0.41 -0.75
N CYS A 187 12.02 -0.63 -1.62
CA CYS A 187 12.12 -0.50 -3.06
C CYS A 187 11.14 0.55 -3.56
N ILE A 188 11.56 1.39 -4.51
CA ILE A 188 10.76 2.50 -5.05
C ILE A 188 10.44 2.22 -6.51
N LEU A 189 9.21 2.50 -6.95
CA LEU A 189 8.80 2.30 -8.34
C LEU A 189 9.57 3.24 -9.27
N GLU A 190 10.20 2.66 -10.29
CA GLU A 190 10.86 3.38 -11.38
C GLU A 190 10.06 3.16 -12.68
N PRO A 191 9.15 4.07 -13.06
CA PRO A 191 8.29 3.87 -14.22
C PRO A 191 9.06 3.87 -15.54
N GLU A 192 10.21 4.54 -15.58
CA GLU A 192 11.04 4.66 -16.79
C GLU A 192 12.17 3.61 -16.87
N ALA A 193 12.24 2.70 -15.89
CA ALA A 193 13.27 1.69 -15.84
C ALA A 193 13.17 0.66 -16.97
N GLN A 194 14.33 0.23 -17.47
CA GLN A 194 14.46 -0.88 -18.42
C GLN A 194 15.38 -1.96 -17.85
N VAL A 195 14.99 -3.23 -18.02
CA VAL A 195 15.82 -4.36 -17.57
C VAL A 195 17.02 -4.51 -18.46
N ILE A 196 18.17 -4.68 -17.82
CA ILE A 196 19.41 -5.03 -18.49
C ILE A 196 19.39 -6.55 -18.71
N THR A 197 18.80 -6.98 -19.81
CA THR A 197 19.05 -8.33 -20.31
C THR A 197 20.48 -8.37 -20.85
N THR A 198 21.41 -8.88 -20.04
CA THR A 198 22.72 -9.33 -20.52
C THR A 198 22.50 -10.46 -21.51
N SER A 199 22.29 -10.08 -22.77
CA SER A 199 22.28 -10.97 -23.91
C SER A 199 23.70 -11.50 -24.05
N SER A 200 23.96 -12.68 -23.50
CA SER A 200 25.21 -13.39 -23.74
C SER A 200 25.12 -13.96 -25.15
N HIS A 201 25.81 -13.34 -26.08
CA HIS A 201 26.15 -13.92 -27.38
C HIS A 201 27.66 -13.99 -27.51
#